data_AF-A0A960SX40-F1
#
_entry.id   AF-A0A960SX40-F1
#
_cell.length_a   1.000
_cell.length_b   1.000
_cell.length_c   1.000
_cell.angle_alpha   90.00
_cell.angle_beta   90.00
_cell.angle_gamma   90.00
#
_symmetry.space_group_name_H-M   'P 1'
#
loop_
_entity.id
_entity.type
_entity.pdbx_description
1 polymer ?
#
loop_
_entity_poly.entity_id
_entity_poly.type
_entity_poly.pdbx_seq_one_letter_code
_entity_poly.pdbx_strand_id
1 'polypeptide(L)'
;MKPKFLSFRQSSSGKSVSTVVTACLFTAMAHAATVTWDGAPDGGGSSADANWSTGNNWVGDVPPNPTGDSLVFDGTTNLAAHNDSLVTELGSTSITFAAGAGSFLLSSDVQIKVGVAGNDNFVTKTSANDQEISAPIKLAGGGRDRTILMAGGGTLTLSGNLDFSNDWLFPTTSAGTIVLSGNNNGDGKGAVLNAGTNTMRAMMRNNVANTQLLIGSDTALGNSGFGTIAGGDANYRGVVANQPLFVGTSGGSHSISGSSFIINTSWIDFNGADDLSIGSLINQGGNRDFKVTSTGSLTAQGGIALSHDQTSRQFYLNMTGSGEMTVNGPLSNTFHSGGIVTQGVNDKYGVPANSLFRKAGAGTLRLNGDSTSTFNGEFRIENGTVVLGDPGALGPATYTAGLTIVQDADVIIDDPTVFVVDATGIVVGMNVSGQGIPANTTVTEVDGT
;
A
#
# COMPACT_ATOMS: atom_id res chain seq x y z
N MET A 1 22.65 48.48 -21.76
CA MET A 1 22.68 49.19 -20.46
C MET A 1 24.14 49.31 -20.03
N LYS A 2 24.64 50.52 -19.74
CA LYS A 2 26.03 50.75 -19.28
C LYS A 2 26.10 50.63 -17.75
N PRO A 3 27.14 50.00 -17.17
CA PRO A 3 27.29 49.92 -15.72
C PRO A 3 27.56 51.33 -15.15
N LYS A 4 26.73 51.77 -14.20
CA LYS A 4 26.98 52.98 -13.42
C LYS A 4 28.04 52.67 -12.36
N PHE A 5 29.24 53.24 -12.50
CA PHE A 5 30.25 53.23 -11.44
C PHE A 5 29.94 54.33 -10.42
N LEU A 6 29.79 53.93 -9.16
CA LEU A 6 29.63 54.84 -8.02
C LEU A 6 31.03 55.27 -7.57
N SER A 7 31.32 56.57 -7.68
CA SER A 7 32.57 57.18 -7.20
C SER A 7 32.32 57.85 -5.85
N PHE A 8 33.10 57.48 -4.83
CA PHE A 8 33.12 58.18 -3.54
C PHE A 8 34.35 59.10 -3.47
N ARG A 9 34.13 60.39 -3.20
CA ARG A 9 35.19 61.34 -2.81
C ARG A 9 35.18 61.51 -1.30
N GLN A 10 36.33 61.27 -0.66
CA GLN A 10 36.53 61.48 0.77
C GLN A 10 36.99 62.94 1.02
N SER A 11 36.25 63.68 1.84
CA SER A 11 36.60 65.04 2.30
C SER A 11 37.35 64.95 3.63
N SER A 12 38.59 65.45 3.66
CA SER A 12 39.45 65.43 4.85
C SER A 12 39.16 66.61 5.77
N SER A 13 38.32 66.41 6.80
CA SER A 13 38.26 67.30 7.96
C SER A 13 38.24 66.49 9.27
N GLY A 14 39.44 66.26 9.83
CA GLY A 14 39.77 66.32 11.25
C GLY A 14 38.80 65.85 12.35
N LYS A 15 38.02 64.78 12.14
CA LYS A 15 37.38 64.03 13.22
C LYS A 15 37.47 62.54 12.90
N SER A 16 37.99 61.74 13.82
CA SER A 16 38.06 60.28 13.71
C SER A 16 36.64 59.70 13.67
N VAL A 17 36.02 59.71 12.49
CA VAL A 17 34.79 58.98 12.21
C VAL A 17 35.20 57.53 12.09
N SER A 18 34.99 56.77 13.17
CA SER A 18 35.03 55.31 13.14
C SER A 18 34.06 54.85 12.07
N THR A 19 34.59 54.54 10.88
CA THR A 19 33.80 54.06 9.76
C THR A 19 33.41 52.63 10.11
N VAL A 20 32.20 52.47 10.65
CA VAL A 20 31.56 51.16 10.74
C VAL A 20 31.32 50.72 9.30
N VAL A 21 32.29 49.99 8.75
CA VAL A 21 32.11 49.22 7.53
C VAL A 21 31.14 48.11 7.91
N THR A 22 29.84 48.37 7.77
CA THR A 22 28.85 47.31 7.75
C THR A 22 29.16 46.48 6.52
N ALA A 23 29.93 45.40 6.71
CA ALA A 23 30.04 44.36 5.72
C ALA A 23 28.62 43.85 5.47
N CYS A 24 28.01 44.27 4.37
CA CYS A 24 26.88 43.53 3.81
C CYS A 24 27.43 42.14 3.49
N LEU A 25 27.31 41.21 4.44
CA LEU A 25 27.37 39.79 4.15
C LEU A 25 26.26 39.55 3.13
N PHE A 26 26.63 39.52 1.85
CA PHE A 26 25.81 38.87 0.85
C PHE A 26 25.86 37.41 1.22
N THR A 27 24.86 36.98 2.00
CA THR A 27 24.53 35.57 2.11
C THR A 27 24.15 35.15 0.71
N ALA A 28 25.13 34.63 -0.05
CA ALA A 28 24.84 33.96 -1.30
C ALA A 28 23.82 32.89 -0.93
N MET A 29 22.59 33.03 -1.42
CA MET A 29 21.62 31.96 -1.28
C MET A 29 22.27 30.79 -2.01
N ALA A 30 22.66 29.74 -1.28
CA ALA A 30 23.13 28.53 -1.90
C ALA A 30 21.90 27.95 -2.64
N HIS A 31 21.87 28.11 -3.96
CA HIS A 31 20.86 27.46 -4.77
C HIS A 31 21.21 25.99 -4.83
N ALA A 32 20.24 25.13 -4.52
CA ALA A 32 20.30 23.70 -4.82
C ALA A 32 20.69 23.51 -6.29
N ALA A 33 21.85 22.90 -6.55
CA ALA A 33 22.28 22.60 -7.91
C ALA A 33 21.68 21.25 -8.35
N THR A 34 21.63 21.03 -9.66
CA THR A 34 21.43 19.69 -10.22
C THR A 34 22.78 19.19 -10.69
N VAL A 35 23.23 18.05 -10.18
CA VAL A 35 24.46 17.38 -10.61
C VAL A 35 24.11 16.08 -11.31
N THR A 36 24.91 15.73 -12.32
CA THR A 36 24.62 14.57 -13.19
C THR A 36 25.73 13.53 -13.05
N TRP A 37 25.34 12.31 -12.68
CA TRP A 37 26.18 11.13 -12.69
C TRP A 37 26.24 10.55 -14.11
N ASP A 38 27.44 10.49 -14.66
CA ASP A 38 27.77 9.82 -15.91
C ASP A 38 28.59 8.54 -15.69
N GLY A 39 29.21 8.40 -14.51
CA GLY A 39 30.01 7.24 -14.12
C GLY A 39 31.31 7.10 -14.91
N ALA A 40 31.84 8.18 -15.50
CA ALA A 40 33.09 8.19 -16.24
C ALA A 40 33.72 9.60 -16.27
N PRO A 41 35.06 9.72 -16.31
CA PRO A 41 35.72 11.03 -16.42
C PRO A 41 35.35 11.75 -17.73
N ASP A 42 35.17 13.08 -17.68
CA ASP A 42 34.83 13.91 -18.86
C ASP A 42 35.86 13.78 -20.01
N GLY A 43 37.13 13.53 -19.66
CA GLY A 43 38.23 13.31 -20.62
C GLY A 43 38.28 11.91 -21.25
N GLY A 44 37.33 11.03 -20.91
CA GLY A 44 37.34 9.62 -21.25
C GLY A 44 38.18 8.76 -20.29
N GLY A 45 37.93 7.44 -20.32
CA GLY A 45 38.58 6.47 -19.45
C GLY A 45 37.59 5.79 -18.49
N SER A 46 38.12 5.16 -17.45
CA SER A 46 37.32 4.54 -16.37
C SER A 46 37.53 5.34 -15.10
N SER A 47 36.45 5.56 -14.35
CA SER A 47 36.57 6.09 -12.99
C SER A 47 37.14 5.03 -12.06
N ALA A 48 37.82 5.47 -11.00
CA ALA A 48 38.55 4.60 -10.07
C ALA A 48 37.61 3.75 -9.20
N ASP A 49 36.43 4.28 -8.88
CA ASP A 49 35.41 3.65 -8.06
C ASP A 49 34.02 4.20 -8.42
N ALA A 50 32.99 3.72 -7.72
CA ALA A 50 31.61 4.16 -7.89
C ALA A 50 31.12 5.02 -6.72
N ASN A 51 32.02 5.74 -6.04
CA ASN A 51 31.66 6.60 -4.90
C ASN A 51 31.11 7.95 -5.36
N TRP A 52 30.16 8.52 -4.60
CA TRP A 52 29.60 9.84 -4.86
C TRP A 52 30.61 10.97 -4.59
N SER A 53 31.60 10.77 -3.71
CA SER A 53 32.71 11.72 -3.48
C SER A 53 33.74 11.80 -4.61
N THR A 54 33.78 10.80 -5.49
CA THR A 54 34.70 10.77 -6.63
C THR A 54 34.19 11.68 -7.74
N GLY A 55 34.80 12.87 -7.87
CA GLY A 55 34.43 13.89 -8.85
C GLY A 55 34.29 13.35 -10.27
N ASN A 56 35.21 12.48 -10.69
CA ASN A 56 35.23 11.84 -12.02
C ASN A 56 34.02 10.94 -12.35
N ASN A 57 33.06 10.75 -11.44
CA ASN A 57 31.79 10.08 -11.73
C ASN A 57 30.65 11.05 -12.08
N TRP A 58 30.93 12.36 -12.04
CA TRP A 58 29.97 13.42 -12.23
C TRP A 58 30.40 14.32 -13.40
N VAL A 59 29.44 14.77 -14.18
CA VAL A 59 29.65 15.73 -15.27
C VAL A 59 30.30 16.99 -14.71
N GLY A 60 31.41 17.41 -15.32
CA GLY A 60 32.24 18.53 -14.86
C GLY A 60 33.28 18.15 -13.79
N ASP A 61 33.43 16.86 -13.49
CA ASP A 61 34.34 16.29 -12.48
C ASP A 61 34.15 16.88 -11.07
N VAL A 62 32.91 17.28 -10.71
CA VAL A 62 32.58 17.89 -9.41
C VAL A 62 31.51 17.07 -8.68
N PRO A 63 31.81 16.55 -7.48
CA PRO A 63 30.83 15.79 -6.69
C PRO A 63 29.71 16.69 -6.13
N PRO A 64 28.54 16.12 -5.77
CA PRO A 64 27.45 16.87 -5.14
C PRO A 64 27.87 17.50 -3.82
N ASN A 65 27.17 18.57 -3.45
CA ASN A 65 27.24 19.09 -2.09
C ASN A 65 26.59 18.12 -1.10
N PRO A 66 27.03 18.12 0.18
CA PRO A 66 26.46 17.25 1.20
C PRO A 66 24.95 17.45 1.44
N THR A 67 24.42 18.63 1.11
CA THR A 67 23.01 18.97 1.28
C THR A 67 22.45 19.76 0.10
N GLY A 68 21.18 19.52 -0.21
CA GLY A 68 20.35 20.37 -1.06
C GLY A 68 20.43 20.11 -2.56
N ASP A 69 21.47 19.44 -3.05
CA ASP A 69 21.58 19.13 -4.48
C ASP A 69 20.55 18.08 -4.93
N SER A 70 20.19 18.16 -6.19
CA SER A 70 19.36 17.21 -6.93
C SER A 70 20.26 16.33 -7.79
N LEU A 71 20.02 15.01 -7.81
CA LEU A 71 20.89 14.07 -8.52
C LEU A 71 20.20 13.55 -9.78
N VAL A 72 20.93 13.56 -10.90
CA VAL A 72 20.50 12.96 -12.17
C VAL A 72 21.45 11.83 -12.52
N PHE A 73 20.93 10.62 -12.70
CA PHE A 73 21.68 9.47 -13.17
C PHE A 73 21.34 9.26 -14.65
N ASP A 74 22.28 9.59 -15.53
CA ASP A 74 22.14 9.50 -17.01
C ASP A 74 23.18 8.56 -17.64
N GLY A 75 24.19 8.14 -16.86
CA GLY A 75 25.25 7.26 -17.32
C GLY A 75 24.83 5.80 -17.61
N THR A 76 25.72 5.09 -18.30
CA THR A 76 25.62 3.64 -18.57
C THR A 76 26.76 2.82 -17.96
N THR A 77 27.69 3.48 -17.26
CA THR A 77 28.83 2.87 -16.57
C THR A 77 28.75 3.15 -15.06
N ASN A 78 29.52 2.39 -14.26
CA ASN A 78 29.51 2.49 -12.80
C ASN A 78 28.10 2.50 -12.20
N LEU A 79 27.29 1.52 -12.62
CA LEU A 79 25.87 1.46 -12.29
C LEU A 79 25.59 1.14 -10.81
N ALA A 80 26.57 0.62 -10.07
CA ALA A 80 26.48 0.40 -8.63
C ALA A 80 27.00 1.63 -7.85
N ALA A 81 26.32 2.77 -8.01
CA ALA A 81 26.72 4.03 -7.39
C ALA A 81 26.50 4.00 -5.87
N HIS A 82 27.50 4.46 -5.12
CA HIS A 82 27.54 4.37 -3.66
C HIS A 82 27.76 5.74 -3.02
N ASN A 83 26.84 6.16 -2.17
CA ASN A 83 27.01 7.34 -1.33
C ASN A 83 27.87 7.00 -0.10
N ASP A 84 29.16 7.30 -0.20
CA ASP A 84 30.19 7.09 0.81
C ASP A 84 30.15 8.17 1.92
N SER A 85 28.95 8.45 2.43
CA SER A 85 28.66 9.48 3.45
C SER A 85 28.78 10.93 3.00
N LEU A 86 28.87 11.21 1.70
CA LEU A 86 28.92 12.57 1.18
C LEU A 86 27.58 13.29 1.35
N VAL A 87 26.51 12.72 0.78
CA VAL A 87 25.18 13.35 0.71
C VAL A 87 24.31 12.87 1.86
N THR A 88 23.77 13.80 2.64
CA THR A 88 22.89 13.49 3.79
C THR A 88 21.48 14.05 3.62
N GLU A 89 21.30 15.03 2.73
CA GLU A 89 20.00 15.64 2.44
C GLU A 89 19.91 16.03 0.97
N LEU A 90 18.86 15.59 0.28
CA LEU A 90 18.62 15.91 -1.11
C LEU A 90 17.68 17.12 -1.27
N GLY A 91 17.80 17.80 -2.42
CA GLY A 91 16.92 18.89 -2.83
C GLY A 91 15.48 18.45 -3.14
N SER A 92 14.69 19.41 -3.64
CA SER A 92 13.26 19.20 -3.95
C SER A 92 12.98 18.22 -5.11
N THR A 93 13.95 18.02 -6.01
CA THR A 93 13.92 16.95 -7.01
C THR A 93 15.04 15.97 -6.68
N SER A 94 14.78 15.02 -5.80
CA SER A 94 15.86 14.34 -5.10
C SER A 94 16.69 13.43 -6.02
N ILE A 95 16.06 12.49 -6.74
CA ILE A 95 16.74 11.55 -7.63
C ILE A 95 16.01 11.45 -8.97
N THR A 96 16.74 11.55 -10.07
CA THR A 96 16.23 11.36 -11.43
C THR A 96 17.02 10.29 -12.16
N PHE A 97 16.35 9.29 -12.74
CA PHE A 97 16.92 8.36 -13.71
C PHE A 97 16.50 8.80 -15.11
N ALA A 98 17.44 9.31 -15.89
CA ALA A 98 17.20 9.84 -17.23
C ALA A 98 16.82 8.72 -18.23
N ALA A 99 16.24 9.08 -19.37
CA ALA A 99 15.68 8.11 -20.31
C ALA A 99 16.74 7.14 -20.89
N GLY A 100 17.98 7.59 -21.02
CA GLY A 100 19.12 6.80 -21.49
C GLY A 100 19.89 6.06 -20.38
N ALA A 101 19.52 6.25 -19.12
CA ALA A 101 20.25 5.71 -17.97
C ALA A 101 20.25 4.18 -17.96
N GLY A 102 21.40 3.58 -17.62
CA GLY A 102 21.52 2.14 -17.34
C GLY A 102 20.71 1.69 -16.11
N SER A 103 20.76 0.41 -15.75
CA SER A 103 20.14 -0.11 -14.52
C SER A 103 20.98 0.22 -13.29
N PHE A 104 20.66 1.29 -12.58
CA PHE A 104 21.41 1.71 -11.40
C PHE A 104 20.99 0.95 -10.14
N LEU A 105 21.97 0.67 -9.28
CA LEU A 105 21.84 0.31 -7.88
C LEU A 105 22.44 1.44 -7.05
N LEU A 106 21.60 2.21 -6.37
CA LEU A 106 22.01 3.32 -5.50
C LEU A 106 22.08 2.87 -4.05
N SER A 107 23.28 2.80 -3.48
CA SER A 107 23.51 2.43 -2.08
C SER A 107 24.06 3.60 -1.26
N SER A 108 24.07 3.50 0.07
CA SER A 108 24.57 4.57 0.95
C SER A 108 24.97 4.03 2.32
N ASP A 109 26.07 4.55 2.88
CA ASP A 109 26.52 4.29 4.26
C ASP A 109 25.70 5.07 5.30
N VAL A 110 25.02 6.12 4.87
CA VAL A 110 24.23 7.02 5.73
C VAL A 110 22.77 7.07 5.30
N GLN A 111 21.88 7.39 6.24
CA GLN A 111 20.49 7.69 5.92
C GLN A 111 20.41 9.01 5.16
N ILE A 112 19.81 8.98 3.96
CA ILE A 112 19.60 10.18 3.14
C ILE A 112 18.22 10.74 3.43
N LYS A 113 18.18 12.01 3.84
CA LYS A 113 16.93 12.74 4.01
C LYS A 113 16.41 13.22 2.66
N VAL A 114 15.17 12.87 2.36
CA VAL A 114 14.43 13.30 1.17
C VAL A 114 13.26 14.16 1.57
N GLY A 115 13.20 15.34 0.98
CA GLY A 115 12.13 16.30 1.18
C GLY A 115 12.53 17.45 2.10
N VAL A 116 12.38 18.66 1.57
CA VAL A 116 12.47 19.93 2.31
C VAL A 116 11.05 20.51 2.39
N ALA A 117 10.87 21.77 2.78
CA ALA A 117 9.54 22.38 2.82
C ALA A 117 8.98 22.63 1.39
N GLY A 118 8.67 21.60 0.62
CA GLY A 118 8.21 21.65 -0.79
C GLY A 118 7.23 20.53 -1.15
N ASN A 119 6.58 20.61 -2.32
CA ASN A 119 6.17 19.38 -3.00
C ASN A 119 7.45 18.82 -3.61
N ASP A 120 7.91 17.67 -3.11
CA ASP A 120 9.21 17.15 -3.50
C ASP A 120 9.03 15.85 -4.28
N ASN A 121 9.53 15.87 -5.50
CA ASN A 121 9.68 14.66 -6.29
C ASN A 121 10.82 13.88 -5.66
N PHE A 122 10.49 12.77 -4.98
CA PHE A 122 11.50 11.87 -4.45
C PHE A 122 12.24 11.19 -5.60
N VAL A 123 11.51 10.51 -6.48
CA VAL A 123 12.09 9.81 -7.63
C VAL A 123 11.40 10.25 -8.91
N THR A 124 12.19 10.59 -9.92
CA THR A 124 11.76 10.72 -11.30
C THR A 124 12.42 9.67 -12.16
N LYS A 125 11.66 8.65 -12.56
CA LYS A 125 12.16 7.55 -13.38
C LYS A 125 11.66 7.70 -14.81
N THR A 126 12.50 8.22 -15.68
CA THR A 126 12.25 8.28 -17.14
C THR A 126 12.94 7.14 -17.89
N SER A 127 13.94 6.50 -17.28
CA SER A 127 14.59 5.28 -17.80
C SER A 127 13.59 4.13 -17.96
N ALA A 128 13.74 3.36 -19.05
CA ALA A 128 13.03 2.10 -19.27
C ALA A 128 13.65 0.90 -18.52
N ASN A 129 14.87 1.04 -18.02
CA ASN A 129 15.59 -0.02 -17.30
C ASN A 129 15.14 -0.11 -15.85
N ASP A 130 15.30 -1.27 -15.21
CA ASP A 130 15.04 -1.43 -13.78
C ASP A 130 16.02 -0.58 -12.96
N GLN A 131 15.51 0.05 -11.90
CA GLN A 131 16.29 0.93 -11.03
C GLN A 131 16.09 0.51 -9.57
N GLU A 132 17.15 0.50 -8.79
CA GLU A 132 17.12 0.13 -7.38
C GLU A 132 17.74 1.21 -6.51
N ILE A 133 17.04 1.56 -5.42
CA ILE A 133 17.54 2.40 -4.35
C ILE A 133 17.61 1.53 -3.09
N SER A 134 18.83 1.07 -2.77
CA SER A 134 19.16 0.32 -1.55
C SER A 134 19.65 1.22 -0.42
N ALA A 135 19.92 2.50 -0.70
CA ALA A 135 20.23 3.50 0.30
C ALA A 135 19.08 3.66 1.32
N PRO A 136 19.36 3.72 2.64
CA PRO A 136 18.33 4.05 3.63
C PRO A 136 17.84 5.48 3.43
N ILE A 137 16.52 5.67 3.31
CA ILE A 137 15.89 6.96 3.04
C ILE A 137 15.01 7.38 4.22
N LYS A 138 15.12 8.63 4.63
CA LYS A 138 14.15 9.28 5.52
C LYS A 138 13.27 10.23 4.74
N LEU A 139 11.97 9.96 4.73
CA LEU A 139 11.00 10.92 4.21
C LEU A 139 10.82 12.03 5.25
N ALA A 140 11.11 13.27 4.87
CA ALA A 140 11.06 14.42 5.77
C ALA A 140 10.36 15.60 5.12
N GLY A 141 9.78 16.49 5.95
CA GLY A 141 9.05 17.69 5.50
C GLY A 141 7.60 17.73 5.96
N GLY A 142 7.13 16.71 6.69
CA GLY A 142 6.05 16.81 7.67
C GLY A 142 4.67 17.07 7.08
N GLY A 143 4.11 16.06 6.41
CA GLY A 143 2.71 16.08 5.97
C GLY A 143 2.53 16.45 4.50
N ARG A 144 3.58 16.34 3.69
CA ARG A 144 3.52 16.56 2.24
C ARG A 144 3.68 15.24 1.50
N ASP A 145 3.47 15.29 0.19
CA ASP A 145 3.44 14.11 -0.66
C ASP A 145 4.83 13.89 -1.27
N ARG A 146 5.47 12.74 -1.02
CA ARG A 146 6.77 12.38 -1.63
C ARG A 146 6.51 11.70 -2.95
N THR A 147 6.65 12.47 -4.01
CA THR A 147 6.15 12.05 -5.32
C THR A 147 7.10 11.06 -5.98
N ILE A 148 6.56 9.96 -6.49
CA ILE A 148 7.25 9.05 -7.41
C ILE A 148 6.67 9.27 -8.81
N LEU A 149 7.50 9.79 -9.71
CA LEU A 149 7.17 10.02 -11.10
C LEU A 149 7.70 8.85 -11.94
N MET A 150 6.83 7.92 -12.32
CA MET A 150 7.15 6.87 -13.29
C MET A 150 6.76 7.38 -14.67
N ALA A 151 7.73 7.66 -15.52
CA ALA A 151 7.52 8.10 -16.91
C ALA A 151 8.18 7.17 -17.93
N GLY A 152 9.18 6.39 -17.52
CA GLY A 152 9.74 5.28 -18.28
C GLY A 152 9.07 3.94 -17.95
N GLY A 153 9.43 2.89 -18.71
CA GLY A 153 9.08 1.50 -18.38
C GLY A 153 9.89 0.95 -17.20
N GLY A 154 9.89 -0.37 -17.00
CA GLY A 154 10.70 -1.05 -15.97
C GLY A 154 10.22 -0.84 -14.53
N THR A 155 10.95 -1.45 -13.59
CA THR A 155 10.65 -1.48 -12.15
C THR A 155 11.46 -0.45 -11.38
N LEU A 156 10.85 0.18 -10.37
CA LEU A 156 11.55 0.91 -9.32
C LEU A 156 11.52 0.08 -8.02
N THR A 157 12.68 -0.38 -7.58
CA THR A 157 12.84 -1.12 -6.33
C THR A 157 13.38 -0.20 -5.24
N LEU A 158 12.67 -0.13 -4.11
CA LEU A 158 13.12 0.53 -2.89
C LEU A 158 13.46 -0.58 -1.87
N SER A 159 14.70 -1.04 -1.91
CA SER A 159 15.22 -2.13 -1.06
C SER A 159 15.93 -1.63 0.20
N GLY A 160 16.30 -0.35 0.23
CA GLY A 160 16.78 0.31 1.42
C GLY A 160 15.65 0.59 2.42
N ASN A 161 15.99 0.71 3.70
CA ASN A 161 14.99 1.03 4.72
C ASN A 161 14.42 2.42 4.48
N LEU A 162 13.10 2.52 4.36
CA LEU A 162 12.35 3.77 4.32
C LEU A 162 11.84 4.11 5.72
N ASP A 163 12.07 5.33 6.17
CA ASP A 163 11.44 5.91 7.35
C ASP A 163 10.27 6.80 6.92
N PHE A 164 9.04 6.33 7.21
CA PHE A 164 7.77 6.97 6.91
C PHE A 164 7.30 7.94 8.00
N SER A 165 8.15 8.37 8.94
CA SER A 165 7.74 9.21 10.09
C SER A 165 7.03 10.51 9.67
N ASN A 166 5.69 10.47 9.65
CA ASN A 166 4.77 11.54 9.25
C ASN A 166 4.76 11.94 7.76
N ASP A 167 5.23 11.06 6.87
CA ASP A 167 5.15 11.25 5.42
C ASP A 167 4.70 9.95 4.71
N TRP A 168 4.45 10.02 3.41
CA TRP A 168 4.05 8.88 2.59
C TRP A 168 4.67 8.93 1.20
N LEU A 169 4.62 7.82 0.47
CA LEU A 169 4.91 7.77 -0.95
C LEU A 169 3.65 8.09 -1.77
N PHE A 170 3.82 8.84 -2.85
CA PHE A 170 2.73 9.33 -3.69
C PHE A 170 3.05 9.15 -5.19
N PRO A 171 2.69 8.03 -5.83
CA PRO A 171 2.80 7.89 -7.28
C PRO A 171 1.71 8.72 -8.00
N THR A 172 2.07 9.53 -9.02
CA THR A 172 1.14 10.57 -9.53
C THR A 172 0.94 10.75 -11.03
N THR A 173 1.80 10.25 -11.93
CA THR A 173 1.68 10.59 -13.37
C THR A 173 1.44 9.43 -14.30
N SER A 174 2.27 8.39 -14.27
CA SER A 174 2.12 7.21 -15.13
C SER A 174 2.26 5.94 -14.33
N ALA A 175 1.59 4.90 -14.81
CA ALA A 175 1.65 3.58 -14.21
C ALA A 175 3.08 3.04 -14.30
N GLY A 176 3.45 2.23 -13.32
CA GLY A 176 4.71 1.49 -13.31
C GLY A 176 4.71 0.50 -12.16
N THR A 177 5.78 -0.27 -12.06
CA THR A 177 5.97 -1.24 -10.98
C THR A 177 6.86 -0.65 -9.91
N ILE A 178 6.38 -0.63 -8.67
CA ILE A 178 7.11 -0.22 -7.47
C ILE A 178 7.24 -1.44 -6.57
N VAL A 179 8.46 -1.80 -6.22
CA VAL A 179 8.77 -2.84 -5.23
C VAL A 179 9.20 -2.17 -3.93
N LEU A 180 8.55 -2.53 -2.82
CA LEU A 180 8.97 -2.13 -1.48
C LEU A 180 9.51 -3.37 -0.76
N SER A 181 10.83 -3.50 -0.66
CA SER A 181 11.50 -4.67 -0.06
C SER A 181 12.39 -4.35 1.13
N GLY A 182 12.60 -3.06 1.44
CA GLY A 182 13.34 -2.65 2.63
C GLY A 182 12.65 -2.98 3.95
N ASN A 183 13.40 -2.92 5.05
CA ASN A 183 12.85 -3.04 6.40
C ASN A 183 12.33 -1.68 6.88
N ASN A 184 11.17 -1.29 6.35
CA ASN A 184 10.67 0.06 6.52
C ASN A 184 10.10 0.29 7.93
N ASN A 185 10.15 1.53 8.39
CA ASN A 185 9.65 1.94 9.70
C ASN A 185 8.84 3.24 9.62
N GLY A 186 8.32 3.67 10.75
CA GLY A 186 7.55 4.90 10.87
C GLY A 186 6.05 4.68 10.69
N ASP A 187 5.30 5.73 11.00
CA ASP A 187 3.85 5.65 11.16
C ASP A 187 3.05 6.09 9.93
N GLY A 188 3.74 6.60 8.90
CA GLY A 188 3.08 7.20 7.76
C GLY A 188 2.45 8.56 8.09
N LYS A 189 1.85 9.16 7.06
CA LYS A 189 1.08 10.40 7.17
C LYS A 189 -0.27 10.11 7.82
N GLY A 190 -0.60 10.85 8.89
CA GLY A 190 -1.85 10.69 9.63
C GLY A 190 -3.06 11.40 9.02
N ALA A 191 -4.22 11.22 9.67
CA ALA A 191 -5.50 11.85 9.33
C ALA A 191 -5.97 11.61 7.87
N VAL A 192 -5.69 10.42 7.36
CA VAL A 192 -6.09 10.01 6.00
C VAL A 192 -7.57 9.66 5.97
N LEU A 193 -8.01 8.92 6.99
CA LEU A 193 -9.40 8.58 7.24
C LEU A 193 -9.61 8.60 8.76
N ASN A 194 -10.60 9.37 9.21
CA ASN A 194 -11.02 9.41 10.61
C ASN A 194 -12.51 9.05 10.66
N ALA A 195 -12.85 8.04 11.45
CA ALA A 195 -14.21 7.54 11.58
C ALA A 195 -14.53 7.23 13.04
N GLY A 196 -15.10 8.22 13.73
CA GLY A 196 -15.19 8.17 15.18
C GLY A 196 -13.80 8.16 15.80
N THR A 197 -13.51 7.14 16.60
CA THR A 197 -12.22 6.92 17.27
C THR A 197 -11.24 6.09 16.43
N ASN A 198 -11.71 5.47 15.34
CA ASN A 198 -10.84 4.79 14.39
C ASN A 198 -10.07 5.82 13.56
N THR A 199 -8.75 5.63 13.47
CA THR A 199 -7.85 6.48 12.69
C THR A 199 -7.09 5.64 11.68
N MET A 200 -6.78 6.25 10.54
CA MET A 200 -5.84 5.67 9.60
C MET A 200 -4.71 6.63 9.26
N ARG A 201 -3.51 6.07 9.23
CA ARG A 201 -2.33 6.62 8.61
C ARG A 201 -2.01 5.88 7.32
N ALA A 202 -1.38 6.53 6.36
CA ALA A 202 -0.97 5.84 5.14
C ALA A 202 0.50 6.09 4.85
N MET A 203 1.14 5.04 4.34
CA MET A 203 2.54 5.00 3.95
C MET A 203 2.66 5.11 2.43
N MET A 204 1.59 4.78 1.72
CA MET A 204 1.46 5.03 0.28
C MET A 204 0.04 5.50 -0.06
N ARG A 205 -0.05 6.48 -0.96
CA ARG A 205 -1.31 6.87 -1.61
C ARG A 205 -1.15 6.78 -3.11
N ASN A 206 -1.80 5.79 -3.73
CA ASN A 206 -1.76 5.60 -5.18
C ASN A 206 -2.77 6.52 -5.87
N ASN A 207 -2.29 7.44 -6.71
CA ASN A 207 -3.14 8.35 -7.49
C ASN A 207 -3.00 8.15 -9.01
N VAL A 208 -2.47 6.99 -9.43
CA VAL A 208 -2.33 6.60 -10.83
C VAL A 208 -2.98 5.25 -11.08
N ALA A 209 -3.75 5.15 -12.14
CA ALA A 209 -4.40 3.91 -12.51
C ALA A 209 -3.37 2.89 -12.99
N ASN A 210 -3.59 1.62 -12.62
CA ASN A 210 -2.78 0.48 -13.06
C ASN A 210 -1.34 0.47 -12.53
N THR A 211 -1.04 1.24 -11.49
CA THR A 211 0.21 1.06 -10.73
C THR A 211 0.28 -0.38 -10.21
N GLN A 212 1.46 -0.99 -10.28
CA GLN A 212 1.73 -2.27 -9.64
C GLN A 212 2.59 -2.04 -8.40
N LEU A 213 2.06 -2.44 -7.24
CA LEU A 213 2.79 -2.44 -5.97
C LEU A 213 3.18 -3.88 -5.62
N LEU A 214 4.47 -4.14 -5.47
CA LEU A 214 4.99 -5.42 -5.01
C LEU A 214 5.53 -5.29 -3.59
N ILE A 215 5.03 -6.14 -2.69
CA ILE A 215 5.47 -6.26 -1.31
C ILE A 215 6.61 -7.27 -1.25
N GLY A 216 7.82 -6.81 -0.92
CA GLY A 216 9.02 -7.65 -0.86
C GLY A 216 9.56 -7.88 0.54
N SER A 217 8.87 -7.41 1.59
CA SER A 217 9.20 -7.68 2.99
C SER A 217 7.97 -7.55 3.87
N ASP A 218 8.01 -8.18 5.06
CA ASP A 218 6.93 -8.12 6.05
C ASP A 218 6.79 -6.73 6.72
N THR A 219 7.77 -5.86 6.51
CA THR A 219 7.76 -4.47 6.99
C THR A 219 7.78 -3.47 5.83
N ALA A 220 7.46 -3.91 4.61
CA ALA A 220 7.50 -3.09 3.40
C ALA A 220 6.66 -1.81 3.51
N LEU A 221 5.65 -1.81 4.37
CA LEU A 221 4.80 -0.66 4.60
C LEU A 221 5.10 0.09 5.90
N GLY A 222 6.16 -0.18 6.65
CA GLY A 222 6.47 0.54 7.90
C GLY A 222 5.94 -0.16 9.15
N ASN A 223 5.79 0.56 10.28
CA ASN A 223 5.34 -0.12 11.50
C ASN A 223 3.88 -0.56 11.38
N SER A 224 3.54 -1.65 12.07
CA SER A 224 2.19 -2.22 12.10
C SER A 224 1.17 -1.31 12.79
N GLY A 225 -0.06 -1.31 12.27
CA GLY A 225 -1.22 -0.76 12.95
C GLY A 225 -1.66 -1.64 14.13
N PHE A 226 -2.61 -1.16 14.91
CA PHE A 226 -3.16 -1.87 16.07
C PHE A 226 -4.67 -1.61 16.22
N GLY A 227 -5.30 -2.32 17.15
CA GLY A 227 -6.72 -2.15 17.48
C GLY A 227 -7.67 -2.89 16.54
N THR A 228 -8.97 -2.71 16.75
CA THR A 228 -10.02 -3.39 15.99
C THR A 228 -11.10 -2.42 15.55
N ILE A 229 -11.70 -2.67 14.38
CA ILE A 229 -12.81 -1.84 13.86
C ILE A 229 -13.98 -1.85 14.85
N ALA A 230 -14.30 -3.03 15.37
CA ALA A 230 -15.39 -3.27 16.31
C ALA A 230 -15.17 -2.56 17.66
N GLY A 231 -13.94 -2.57 18.18
CA GLY A 231 -13.58 -1.86 19.41
C GLY A 231 -13.57 -0.33 19.26
N GLY A 232 -13.56 0.18 18.02
CA GLY A 232 -13.46 1.61 17.76
C GLY A 232 -12.08 2.18 18.07
N ASP A 233 -11.08 1.35 18.35
CA ASP A 233 -9.73 1.76 18.74
C ASP A 233 -8.71 1.51 17.62
N ALA A 234 -9.19 1.25 16.41
CA ALA A 234 -8.32 0.91 15.32
C ALA A 234 -7.43 2.09 14.89
N ASN A 235 -6.14 1.81 14.81
CA ASN A 235 -5.13 2.69 14.23
C ASN A 235 -4.48 1.94 13.08
N TYR A 236 -5.12 2.01 11.92
CA TYR A 236 -4.62 1.33 10.73
C TYR A 236 -3.57 2.14 10.02
N ARG A 237 -2.73 1.41 9.32
CA ARG A 237 -1.61 1.91 8.57
C ARG A 237 -1.62 1.20 7.23
N GLY A 238 -1.22 1.82 6.12
CA GLY A 238 -1.00 1.05 4.89
C GLY A 238 -1.16 1.86 3.63
N VAL A 239 -1.98 1.35 2.72
CA VAL A 239 -2.11 1.88 1.36
C VAL A 239 -3.51 2.47 1.15
N VAL A 240 -3.56 3.61 0.46
CA VAL A 240 -4.80 4.22 -0.04
C VAL A 240 -4.77 4.20 -1.56
N ALA A 241 -5.67 3.45 -2.18
CA ALA A 241 -5.82 3.42 -3.62
C ALA A 241 -6.90 4.41 -4.08
N ASN A 242 -6.52 5.60 -4.52
CA ASN A 242 -7.44 6.56 -5.17
C ASN A 242 -7.68 6.23 -6.66
N GLN A 243 -6.78 5.44 -7.25
CA GLN A 243 -6.87 4.94 -8.61
C GLN A 243 -6.62 3.44 -8.62
N PRO A 244 -7.03 2.72 -9.69
CA PRO A 244 -6.88 1.28 -9.75
C PRO A 244 -5.45 0.81 -9.46
N LEU A 245 -5.31 -0.21 -8.64
CA LEU A 245 -4.04 -0.67 -8.11
C LEU A 245 -3.93 -2.18 -8.23
N PHE A 246 -2.82 -2.66 -8.80
CA PHE A 246 -2.41 -4.05 -8.70
C PHE A 246 -1.51 -4.22 -7.47
N VAL A 247 -1.71 -5.29 -6.72
CA VAL A 247 -0.86 -5.66 -5.59
C VAL A 247 -0.38 -7.09 -5.76
N GLY A 248 0.90 -7.32 -5.50
CA GLY A 248 1.48 -8.66 -5.44
C GLY A 248 2.60 -8.71 -4.40
N THR A 249 3.30 -9.83 -4.38
CA THR A 249 4.51 -10.04 -3.58
C THR A 249 5.73 -10.16 -4.50
N SER A 250 6.92 -9.99 -3.93
CA SER A 250 8.19 -10.27 -4.60
C SER A 250 9.12 -11.01 -3.67
N GLY A 251 9.64 -12.16 -4.09
CA GLY A 251 10.58 -12.94 -3.26
C GLY A 251 9.91 -13.91 -2.28
N GLY A 252 8.63 -14.23 -2.47
CA GLY A 252 7.90 -15.22 -1.69
C GLY A 252 6.64 -14.66 -1.03
N SER A 253 6.04 -15.48 -0.16
CA SER A 253 4.87 -15.08 0.64
C SER A 253 5.26 -14.06 1.72
N HIS A 254 4.38 -13.10 1.98
CA HIS A 254 4.62 -12.04 2.97
C HIS A 254 3.44 -11.80 3.90
N SER A 255 3.74 -11.32 5.10
CA SER A 255 2.75 -10.93 6.10
C SER A 255 2.95 -9.49 6.57
N ILE A 256 2.09 -8.61 6.09
CA ILE A 256 1.91 -7.23 6.55
C ILE A 256 0.61 -7.12 7.35
N SER A 257 0.37 -8.04 8.29
CA SER A 257 -0.87 -8.15 9.06
C SER A 257 -1.23 -6.91 9.89
N GLY A 258 -0.29 -6.00 10.12
CA GLY A 258 -0.56 -4.68 10.69
C GLY A 258 -1.00 -3.61 9.69
N SER A 259 -0.94 -3.89 8.38
CA SER A 259 -1.20 -2.93 7.31
C SER A 259 -2.54 -3.18 6.61
N SER A 260 -3.29 -2.14 6.34
CA SER A 260 -4.61 -2.18 5.71
C SER A 260 -4.60 -1.53 4.34
N PHE A 261 -5.47 -1.98 3.45
CA PHE A 261 -5.71 -1.36 2.16
C PHE A 261 -7.07 -0.64 2.15
N ILE A 262 -7.03 0.66 1.86
CA ILE A 262 -8.22 1.44 1.54
C ILE A 262 -8.48 1.38 0.04
N ILE A 263 -9.69 0.99 -0.32
CA ILE A 263 -10.21 1.01 -1.69
C ILE A 263 -11.02 2.30 -1.86
N ASN A 264 -10.38 3.32 -2.42
CA ASN A 264 -10.98 4.61 -2.78
C ASN A 264 -11.08 4.79 -4.31
N THR A 265 -11.10 3.68 -5.03
CA THR A 265 -11.02 3.58 -6.49
C THR A 265 -11.97 2.48 -6.97
N SER A 266 -12.27 2.37 -8.26
CA SER A 266 -13.11 1.28 -8.77
C SER A 266 -12.66 -0.11 -8.32
N TRP A 267 -11.36 -0.38 -8.27
CA TRP A 267 -10.86 -1.68 -7.83
C TRP A 267 -9.42 -1.68 -7.29
N ILE A 268 -9.14 -2.60 -6.37
CA ILE A 268 -7.79 -3.14 -6.11
C ILE A 268 -7.78 -4.60 -6.59
N ASP A 269 -6.67 -5.03 -7.20
CA ASP A 269 -6.51 -6.39 -7.70
C ASP A 269 -5.26 -7.04 -7.11
N PHE A 270 -5.43 -8.08 -6.30
CA PHE A 270 -4.34 -8.93 -5.88
C PHE A 270 -4.04 -9.95 -6.98
N ASN A 271 -2.87 -9.81 -7.61
CA ASN A 271 -2.44 -10.59 -8.77
C ASN A 271 -1.06 -11.25 -8.57
N GLY A 272 -0.61 -11.40 -7.31
CA GLY A 272 0.65 -12.04 -6.95
C GLY A 272 0.68 -13.56 -7.20
N ALA A 273 1.87 -14.13 -7.30
CA ALA A 273 2.03 -15.59 -7.39
C ALA A 273 2.05 -16.25 -5.99
N ASP A 274 2.62 -15.55 -5.00
CA ASP A 274 2.74 -16.02 -3.62
C ASP A 274 1.65 -15.42 -2.72
N ASP A 275 1.58 -15.89 -1.48
CA ASP A 275 0.54 -15.48 -0.53
C ASP A 275 0.83 -14.11 0.09
N LEU A 276 -0.23 -13.36 0.38
CA LEU A 276 -0.15 -12.08 1.10
C LEU A 276 -1.11 -12.09 2.29
N SER A 277 -0.59 -11.84 3.48
CA SER A 277 -1.41 -11.50 4.66
C SER A 277 -1.41 -10.00 4.90
N ILE A 278 -2.59 -9.41 5.02
CA ILE A 278 -2.81 -8.00 5.37
C ILE A 278 -3.60 -7.90 6.67
N GLY A 279 -3.62 -6.72 7.28
CA GLY A 279 -4.51 -6.35 8.36
C GLY A 279 -5.94 -6.31 7.87
N SER A 280 -6.41 -5.17 7.38
CA SER A 280 -7.83 -5.04 7.00
C SER A 280 -8.00 -4.58 5.55
N LEU A 281 -9.14 -4.92 4.97
CA LEU A 281 -9.64 -4.28 3.76
C LEU A 281 -10.71 -3.26 4.14
N ILE A 282 -10.56 -2.04 3.65
CA ILE A 282 -11.49 -0.94 3.96
C ILE A 282 -12.01 -0.40 2.63
N ASN A 283 -13.30 -0.60 2.36
CA ASN A 283 -13.97 0.06 1.25
C ASN A 283 -14.32 1.49 1.69
N GLN A 284 -13.68 2.54 1.14
CA GLN A 284 -13.92 3.91 1.64
C GLN A 284 -15.31 4.44 1.29
N GLY A 285 -15.90 4.02 0.18
CA GLY A 285 -17.21 4.49 -0.28
C GLY A 285 -17.50 4.12 -1.74
N GLY A 286 -18.76 4.21 -2.17
CA GLY A 286 -19.19 3.82 -3.52
C GLY A 286 -19.25 2.30 -3.77
N ASN A 287 -19.54 1.92 -5.02
CA ASN A 287 -19.42 0.54 -5.48
C ASN A 287 -17.96 0.28 -5.84
N ARG A 288 -17.35 -0.66 -5.12
CA ARG A 288 -15.91 -0.89 -5.15
C ARG A 288 -15.64 -2.36 -5.22
N ASP A 289 -14.68 -2.72 -6.06
CA ASP A 289 -14.30 -4.10 -6.23
C ASP A 289 -12.99 -4.37 -5.50
N PHE A 290 -12.90 -5.55 -4.91
CA PHE A 290 -11.62 -6.16 -4.62
C PHE A 290 -11.52 -7.40 -5.49
N LYS A 291 -10.40 -7.57 -6.19
CA LYS A 291 -10.18 -8.70 -7.09
C LYS A 291 -9.07 -9.58 -6.56
N VAL A 292 -9.24 -10.87 -6.73
CA VAL A 292 -8.21 -11.88 -6.52
C VAL A 292 -8.07 -12.63 -7.85
N THR A 293 -7.14 -12.15 -8.66
CA THR A 293 -6.80 -12.74 -9.97
C THR A 293 -5.52 -13.58 -9.91
N SER A 294 -4.86 -13.56 -8.76
CA SER A 294 -3.64 -14.28 -8.39
C SER A 294 -3.77 -15.80 -8.38
N THR A 295 -2.60 -16.47 -8.42
CA THR A 295 -2.47 -17.86 -7.97
C THR A 295 -2.21 -17.96 -6.48
N GLY A 296 -1.55 -16.95 -5.90
CA GLY A 296 -1.34 -16.83 -4.46
C GLY A 296 -2.63 -16.45 -3.72
N SER A 297 -2.71 -16.80 -2.45
CA SER A 297 -3.86 -16.53 -1.60
C SER A 297 -3.71 -15.21 -0.85
N LEU A 298 -4.83 -14.55 -0.58
CA LEU A 298 -4.87 -13.33 0.24
C LEU A 298 -5.55 -13.60 1.57
N THR A 299 -4.93 -13.20 2.68
CA THR A 299 -5.55 -13.25 4.01
C THR A 299 -5.74 -11.86 4.60
N ALA A 300 -6.97 -11.49 4.95
CA ALA A 300 -7.28 -10.28 5.71
C ALA A 300 -7.48 -10.63 7.20
N GLN A 301 -6.47 -10.34 8.02
CA GLN A 301 -6.41 -10.73 9.43
C GLN A 301 -7.39 -9.95 10.33
N GLY A 302 -7.51 -8.64 10.10
CA GLY A 302 -8.36 -7.70 10.84
C GLY A 302 -9.78 -7.56 10.30
N GLY A 303 -10.10 -8.23 9.19
CA GLY A 303 -11.45 -8.27 8.62
C GLY A 303 -11.67 -7.32 7.45
N ILE A 304 -12.95 -7.05 7.16
CA ILE A 304 -13.38 -6.17 6.07
C ILE A 304 -14.33 -5.12 6.63
N ALA A 305 -14.05 -3.85 6.39
CA ALA A 305 -14.97 -2.76 6.71
C ALA A 305 -15.51 -2.07 5.47
N LEU A 306 -16.78 -1.71 5.54
CA LEU A 306 -17.46 -0.88 4.57
C LEU A 306 -17.52 0.57 5.08
N SER A 307 -17.25 1.54 4.21
CA SER A 307 -17.37 3.01 4.39
C SER A 307 -18.70 3.42 5.03
N HIS A 308 -18.89 4.64 5.55
CA HIS A 308 -20.22 5.16 6.02
C HIS A 308 -20.87 6.24 5.12
N ASP A 309 -20.09 7.00 4.38
CA ASP A 309 -20.54 8.15 3.56
C ASP A 309 -21.53 7.96 2.36
N GLN A 310 -22.11 6.79 2.04
CA GLN A 310 -22.97 6.65 0.85
C GLN A 310 -24.07 5.56 1.03
N THR A 311 -25.29 5.86 0.55
CA THR A 311 -26.42 4.94 0.41
C THR A 311 -26.23 3.96 -0.77
N SER A 312 -26.77 2.73 -0.69
CA SER A 312 -26.77 1.70 -1.76
C SER A 312 -25.42 1.05 -2.13
N ARG A 313 -24.63 0.66 -1.12
CA ARG A 313 -23.26 0.17 -1.34
C ARG A 313 -23.15 -1.29 -1.70
N GLN A 314 -22.25 -1.56 -2.63
CA GLN A 314 -21.79 -2.90 -2.96
C GLN A 314 -20.28 -2.99 -2.77
N PHE A 315 -19.84 -3.89 -1.90
CA PHE A 315 -18.48 -4.40 -1.95
C PHE A 315 -18.49 -5.67 -2.77
N TYR A 316 -17.79 -5.65 -3.90
CA TYR A 316 -17.76 -6.74 -4.84
C TYR A 316 -16.41 -7.45 -4.77
N LEU A 317 -16.40 -8.66 -4.24
CA LEU A 317 -15.23 -9.51 -4.26
C LEU A 317 -15.26 -10.41 -5.50
N ASN A 318 -14.37 -10.16 -6.45
CA ASN A 318 -14.27 -10.93 -7.68
C ASN A 318 -13.03 -11.84 -7.68
N MET A 319 -13.26 -13.15 -7.63
CA MET A 319 -12.21 -14.14 -7.46
C MET A 319 -12.11 -15.02 -8.70
N THR A 320 -11.37 -14.57 -9.71
CA THR A 320 -11.17 -15.32 -10.95
C THR A 320 -9.88 -16.11 -10.99
N GLY A 321 -8.93 -15.82 -10.08
CA GLY A 321 -7.71 -16.59 -9.90
C GLY A 321 -7.94 -17.91 -9.18
N SER A 322 -6.89 -18.72 -9.09
CA SER A 322 -6.90 -19.96 -8.29
C SER A 322 -6.62 -19.73 -6.81
N GLY A 323 -6.11 -18.55 -6.44
CA GLY A 323 -5.86 -18.18 -5.05
C GLY A 323 -7.16 -18.07 -4.24
N GLU A 324 -7.10 -18.47 -2.97
CA GLU A 324 -8.17 -18.27 -2.00
C GLU A 324 -8.08 -16.86 -1.39
N MET A 325 -9.22 -16.38 -0.90
CA MET A 325 -9.27 -15.24 0.00
C MET A 325 -9.81 -15.68 1.34
N THR A 326 -9.03 -15.47 2.39
CA THR A 326 -9.39 -15.77 3.78
C THR A 326 -9.61 -14.48 4.55
N VAL A 327 -10.70 -14.39 5.30
CA VAL A 327 -11.02 -13.25 6.17
C VAL A 327 -11.11 -13.77 7.60
N ASN A 328 -10.09 -13.49 8.41
CA ASN A 328 -10.02 -13.95 9.80
C ASN A 328 -10.72 -13.00 10.78
N GLY A 329 -10.82 -11.71 10.43
CA GLY A 329 -11.55 -10.73 11.23
C GLY A 329 -13.03 -10.59 10.83
N PRO A 330 -13.81 -9.78 11.55
CA PRO A 330 -15.22 -9.58 11.27
C PRO A 330 -15.46 -8.86 9.93
N LEU A 331 -16.62 -9.14 9.33
CA LEU A 331 -17.25 -8.23 8.38
C LEU A 331 -17.92 -7.10 9.15
N SER A 332 -17.64 -5.86 8.74
CA SER A 332 -18.18 -4.67 9.41
C SER A 332 -18.90 -3.78 8.40
N ASN A 333 -20.16 -3.46 8.69
CA ASN A 333 -20.97 -2.56 7.86
C ASN A 333 -20.42 -1.14 7.80
N THR A 334 -19.64 -0.75 8.80
CA THR A 334 -19.11 0.59 8.94
C THR A 334 -17.68 0.53 9.46
N PHE A 335 -16.87 1.48 9.01
CA PHE A 335 -15.58 1.80 9.61
C PHE A 335 -15.71 2.69 10.87
N HIS A 336 -16.91 3.17 11.20
CA HIS A 336 -17.19 4.00 12.37
C HIS A 336 -17.54 3.14 13.58
N SER A 337 -17.08 3.53 14.76
CA SER A 337 -17.54 2.94 16.02
C SER A 337 -19.06 3.14 16.18
N GLY A 338 -19.77 2.08 16.57
CA GLY A 338 -21.21 2.13 16.90
C GLY A 338 -22.15 1.35 15.99
N GLY A 339 -21.67 0.78 14.87
CA GLY A 339 -22.49 -0.04 13.97
C GLY A 339 -23.52 0.78 13.19
N ILE A 340 -23.74 0.47 11.91
CA ILE A 340 -24.88 1.05 11.18
C ILE A 340 -26.13 0.29 11.60
N VAL A 341 -26.94 0.91 12.45
CA VAL A 341 -28.14 0.28 13.02
C VAL A 341 -29.35 0.38 12.08
N THR A 342 -29.31 1.22 11.04
CA THR A 342 -30.41 1.37 10.05
C THR A 342 -30.03 2.35 8.93
N GLN A 343 -30.07 1.95 7.65
CA GLN A 343 -30.10 2.91 6.54
C GLN A 343 -31.09 2.49 5.44
N GLY A 344 -32.20 3.22 5.31
CA GLY A 344 -33.20 2.98 4.28
C GLY A 344 -32.73 3.43 2.89
N VAL A 345 -32.61 2.48 1.96
CA VAL A 345 -32.62 2.76 0.51
C VAL A 345 -33.14 1.57 -0.28
N ASN A 346 -33.87 1.86 -1.35
CA ASN A 346 -34.48 0.89 -2.26
C ASN A 346 -33.51 0.52 -3.38
N ASP A 347 -33.30 -0.78 -3.64
CA ASP A 347 -32.69 -1.26 -4.87
C ASP A 347 -33.74 -1.49 -5.99
N LYS A 348 -33.28 -1.96 -7.15
CA LYS A 348 -34.11 -2.29 -8.34
C LYS A 348 -35.17 -3.37 -8.08
N TYR A 349 -35.08 -4.12 -6.97
CA TYR A 349 -36.03 -5.16 -6.58
C TYR A 349 -36.93 -4.79 -5.40
N GLY A 350 -36.75 -3.60 -4.80
CA GLY A 350 -37.58 -3.18 -3.68
C GLY A 350 -37.13 -3.73 -2.32
N VAL A 351 -35.83 -3.62 -2.03
CA VAL A 351 -35.17 -3.35 -0.71
C VAL A 351 -34.32 -4.50 -0.12
N PRO A 352 -32.99 -4.34 -0.12
CA PRO A 352 -32.16 -4.61 1.06
C PRO A 352 -31.86 -3.27 1.78
N ALA A 353 -32.23 -3.20 3.06
CA ALA A 353 -32.03 -2.04 3.92
C ALA A 353 -30.58 -1.91 4.45
N ASN A 354 -29.66 -2.77 4.00
CA ASN A 354 -28.33 -2.92 4.59
C ASN A 354 -27.24 -3.01 3.49
N SER A 355 -25.98 -2.83 3.87
CA SER A 355 -24.82 -2.95 2.98
C SER A 355 -24.83 -4.29 2.21
N LEU A 356 -24.46 -4.28 0.93
CA LEU A 356 -24.39 -5.50 0.12
C LEU A 356 -22.93 -5.96 -0.04
N PHE A 357 -22.63 -7.16 0.43
CA PHE A 357 -21.38 -7.87 0.16
C PHE A 357 -21.65 -8.90 -0.93
N ARG A 358 -21.01 -8.75 -2.10
CA ARG A 358 -21.13 -9.68 -3.22
C ARG A 358 -19.85 -10.45 -3.40
N LYS A 359 -19.97 -11.75 -3.56
CA LYS A 359 -18.89 -12.63 -3.97
C LYS A 359 -19.18 -13.16 -5.36
N ALA A 360 -18.18 -13.11 -6.24
CA ALA A 360 -18.24 -13.63 -7.60
C ALA A 360 -16.91 -14.26 -8.03
N GLY A 361 -16.88 -14.78 -9.25
CA GLY A 361 -15.75 -15.57 -9.74
C GLY A 361 -15.74 -17.01 -9.18
N ALA A 362 -14.89 -17.87 -9.74
CA ALA A 362 -14.86 -19.28 -9.40
C ALA A 362 -14.08 -19.61 -8.12
N GLY A 363 -13.26 -18.67 -7.61
CA GLY A 363 -12.41 -18.87 -6.44
C GLY A 363 -13.18 -19.07 -5.12
N THR A 364 -12.43 -19.46 -4.08
CA THR A 364 -12.94 -19.73 -2.74
C THR A 364 -12.77 -18.52 -1.82
N LEU A 365 -13.84 -18.09 -1.16
CA LEU A 365 -13.80 -17.13 -0.07
C LEU A 365 -14.03 -17.85 1.25
N ARG A 366 -13.11 -17.75 2.22
CA ARG A 366 -13.28 -18.27 3.58
C ARG A 366 -13.50 -17.13 4.58
N LEU A 367 -14.55 -17.24 5.38
CA LEU A 367 -14.94 -16.26 6.40
C LEU A 367 -14.84 -16.93 7.77
N ASN A 368 -13.80 -16.60 8.53
CA ASN A 368 -13.52 -17.19 9.85
C ASN A 368 -13.83 -16.25 11.02
N GLY A 369 -14.14 -14.98 10.75
CA GLY A 369 -14.38 -13.99 11.81
C GLY A 369 -15.85 -13.87 12.19
N ASP A 370 -16.16 -13.89 13.49
CA ASP A 370 -17.50 -13.63 14.02
C ASP A 370 -17.95 -12.20 13.68
N SER A 371 -19.03 -12.10 12.89
CA SER A 371 -19.62 -10.85 12.43
C SER A 371 -20.99 -10.56 13.09
N THR A 372 -21.38 -11.31 14.12
CA THR A 372 -22.72 -11.27 14.78
C THR A 372 -23.12 -9.86 15.22
N SER A 373 -22.17 -9.02 15.62
CA SER A 373 -22.43 -7.65 16.10
C SER A 373 -22.10 -6.55 15.09
N THR A 374 -21.39 -6.89 14.00
CA THR A 374 -20.77 -5.90 13.09
C THR A 374 -21.33 -5.92 11.69
N PHE A 375 -21.95 -7.03 11.27
CA PHE A 375 -22.58 -7.19 9.96
C PHE A 375 -24.07 -7.51 10.10
N ASN A 376 -24.89 -6.67 9.47
CA ASN A 376 -26.32 -6.91 9.26
C ASN A 376 -26.67 -6.80 7.76
N GLY A 377 -25.65 -6.78 6.89
CA GLY A 377 -25.77 -6.64 5.44
C GLY A 377 -26.43 -7.81 4.73
N GLU A 378 -26.71 -7.63 3.45
CA GLU A 378 -26.98 -8.75 2.53
C GLU A 378 -25.64 -9.33 2.08
N PHE A 379 -25.50 -10.64 2.13
CA PHE A 379 -24.40 -11.36 1.52
C PHE A 379 -24.91 -12.16 0.32
N ARG A 380 -24.35 -11.91 -0.87
CA ARG A 380 -24.79 -12.54 -2.12
C ARG A 380 -23.62 -13.28 -2.77
N ILE A 381 -23.86 -14.53 -3.13
CA ILE A 381 -22.93 -15.36 -3.88
C ILE A 381 -23.45 -15.46 -5.31
N GLU A 382 -22.64 -15.00 -6.27
CA GLU A 382 -22.98 -15.05 -7.70
C GLU A 382 -22.29 -16.22 -8.40
N ASN A 383 -21.11 -16.63 -7.93
CA ASN A 383 -20.37 -17.79 -8.43
C ASN A 383 -19.34 -18.29 -7.39
N GLY A 384 -18.83 -19.51 -7.57
CA GLY A 384 -17.74 -20.14 -6.81
C GLY A 384 -18.11 -20.56 -5.38
N THR A 385 -17.11 -20.90 -4.56
CA THR A 385 -17.29 -21.39 -3.18
C THR A 385 -17.20 -20.29 -2.11
N VAL A 386 -18.04 -20.35 -1.08
CA VAL A 386 -17.86 -19.61 0.17
C VAL A 386 -17.84 -20.62 1.32
N VAL A 387 -16.83 -20.50 2.17
CA VAL A 387 -16.60 -21.34 3.34
C VAL A 387 -16.83 -20.49 4.59
N LEU A 388 -17.73 -20.91 5.46
CA LEU A 388 -17.96 -20.26 6.75
C LEU A 388 -17.24 -21.06 7.84
N GLY A 389 -16.14 -20.50 8.34
CA GLY A 389 -15.35 -21.08 9.44
C GLY A 389 -15.84 -20.67 10.83
N ASP A 390 -16.77 -19.72 10.92
CA ASP A 390 -17.41 -19.31 12.18
C ASP A 390 -18.95 -19.25 12.02
N PRO A 391 -19.74 -19.72 13.01
CA PRO A 391 -21.21 -19.67 12.95
C PRO A 391 -21.79 -18.26 12.78
N GLY A 392 -21.10 -17.24 13.29
CA GLY A 392 -21.44 -15.83 13.21
C GLY A 392 -20.81 -15.10 12.02
N ALA A 393 -20.13 -15.80 11.10
CA ALA A 393 -19.38 -15.21 9.99
C ALA A 393 -20.18 -14.24 9.10
N LEU A 394 -21.51 -14.40 9.01
CA LEU A 394 -22.41 -13.55 8.22
C LEU A 394 -23.41 -12.77 9.09
N GLY A 395 -23.10 -12.54 10.37
CA GLY A 395 -23.94 -11.77 11.26
C GLY A 395 -25.02 -12.58 11.98
N PRO A 396 -25.98 -11.92 12.65
CA PRO A 396 -26.99 -12.56 13.49
C PRO A 396 -28.15 -13.21 12.70
N ALA A 397 -28.06 -13.30 11.37
CA ALA A 397 -29.21 -13.56 10.50
C ALA A 397 -29.47 -15.04 10.20
N THR A 398 -30.76 -15.34 10.12
CA THR A 398 -31.36 -16.62 9.72
C THR A 398 -31.24 -16.78 8.20
N TYR A 399 -30.48 -17.75 7.73
CA TYR A 399 -30.27 -17.99 6.29
C TYR A 399 -31.57 -18.43 5.61
N THR A 400 -31.96 -17.78 4.52
CA THR A 400 -33.08 -18.26 3.69
C THR A 400 -32.55 -19.36 2.77
N ALA A 401 -32.98 -20.59 3.00
CA ALA A 401 -32.51 -21.79 2.31
C ALA A 401 -32.65 -21.66 0.77
N GLY A 402 -31.57 -21.95 0.04
CA GLY A 402 -31.49 -21.85 -1.42
C GLY A 402 -30.06 -21.75 -1.96
N LEU A 403 -29.10 -21.34 -1.13
CA LEU A 403 -27.67 -21.35 -1.41
C LEU A 403 -27.02 -22.59 -0.77
N THR A 404 -26.17 -23.28 -1.53
CA THR A 404 -25.24 -24.28 -0.97
C THR A 404 -24.20 -23.52 -0.14
N ILE A 405 -24.56 -23.24 1.12
CA ILE A 405 -23.62 -22.77 2.12
C ILE A 405 -22.86 -24.01 2.58
N VAL A 406 -21.60 -24.15 2.16
CA VAL A 406 -20.69 -25.11 2.77
C VAL A 406 -20.26 -24.49 4.09
N GLN A 407 -21.04 -24.75 5.13
CA GLN A 407 -20.66 -24.43 6.50
C GLN A 407 -19.61 -25.47 6.88
N ASP A 408 -18.33 -25.08 6.87
CA ASP A 408 -17.19 -25.96 7.16
C ASP A 408 -17.06 -26.07 8.68
N ALA A 409 -18.09 -26.67 9.25
CA ALA A 409 -18.03 -27.32 10.55
C ALA A 409 -18.54 -28.77 10.48
N ASP A 410 -19.11 -29.24 9.36
CA ASP A 410 -19.37 -30.67 9.08
C ASP A 410 -20.01 -30.88 7.69
N VAL A 411 -19.32 -30.56 6.58
CA VAL A 411 -19.77 -31.04 5.25
C VAL A 411 -18.63 -31.63 4.44
N ILE A 412 -18.64 -32.95 4.51
CA ILE A 412 -17.95 -33.94 3.71
C ILE A 412 -18.38 -33.82 2.23
N ILE A 413 -17.40 -33.69 1.34
CA ILE A 413 -17.54 -34.00 -0.09
C ILE A 413 -16.76 -35.31 -0.29
N ASP A 414 -17.47 -36.33 -0.77
CA ASP A 414 -17.01 -37.68 -1.17
C ASP A 414 -16.96 -38.81 -0.12
N ASP A 415 -17.42 -38.61 1.11
CA ASP A 415 -17.68 -39.71 2.04
C ASP A 415 -19.21 -39.82 2.32
N PRO A 416 -19.85 -40.99 2.17
CA PRO A 416 -21.29 -41.17 2.45
C PRO A 416 -21.65 -41.05 3.94
N THR A 417 -20.70 -40.72 4.81
CA THR A 417 -20.91 -40.54 6.24
C THR A 417 -21.44 -39.14 6.54
N VAL A 418 -22.58 -39.06 7.23
CA VAL A 418 -23.13 -37.81 7.76
C VAL A 418 -22.84 -37.79 9.25
N PHE A 419 -22.00 -36.86 9.71
CA PHE A 419 -21.80 -36.65 11.15
C PHE A 419 -23.00 -35.89 11.71
N VAL A 420 -23.67 -36.49 12.69
CA VAL A 420 -24.75 -35.83 13.43
C VAL A 420 -24.25 -35.58 14.84
N VAL A 421 -24.18 -34.30 15.23
CA VAL A 421 -23.63 -33.83 16.51
C VAL A 421 -24.44 -34.33 17.72
N ASP A 422 -25.71 -34.71 17.52
CA ASP A 422 -26.56 -35.36 18.51
C ASP A 422 -27.40 -36.45 17.85
N ALA A 423 -27.09 -37.71 18.16
CA ALA A 423 -27.83 -38.88 17.65
C ALA A 423 -29.07 -39.24 18.49
N THR A 424 -29.43 -38.44 19.50
CA THR A 424 -30.58 -38.71 20.36
C THR A 424 -31.87 -38.73 19.54
N GLY A 425 -32.47 -39.92 19.41
CA GLY A 425 -33.71 -40.13 18.65
C GLY A 425 -33.52 -40.55 17.19
N ILE A 426 -32.29 -40.71 16.71
CA ILE A 426 -32.01 -41.31 15.41
C ILE A 426 -32.10 -42.84 15.52
N VAL A 427 -32.85 -43.45 14.61
CA VAL A 427 -33.01 -44.91 14.54
C VAL A 427 -32.73 -45.40 13.13
N VAL A 428 -32.22 -46.63 13.01
CA VAL A 428 -32.08 -47.32 11.71
C VAL A 428 -33.45 -47.39 11.03
N GLY A 429 -33.48 -47.04 9.75
CA GLY A 429 -34.70 -46.93 8.94
C GLY A 429 -35.40 -45.57 9.00
N MET A 430 -34.90 -44.61 9.78
CA MET A 430 -35.37 -43.24 9.73
C MET A 430 -35.05 -42.60 8.38
N ASN A 431 -36.05 -42.00 7.73
CA ASN A 431 -35.85 -41.21 6.52
C ASN A 431 -35.14 -39.91 6.86
N VAL A 432 -34.10 -39.58 6.10
CA VAL A 432 -33.38 -38.31 6.19
C VAL A 432 -33.71 -37.49 4.95
N SER A 433 -34.10 -36.24 5.14
CA SER A 433 -34.42 -35.32 4.04
C SER A 433 -33.77 -33.97 4.25
N GLY A 434 -33.30 -33.36 3.17
CA GLY A 434 -32.65 -32.05 3.18
C GLY A 434 -32.19 -31.66 1.78
N GLN A 435 -31.83 -30.39 1.60
CA GLN A 435 -31.27 -29.92 0.34
C GLN A 435 -29.93 -30.64 0.09
N GLY A 436 -29.78 -31.30 -1.06
CA GLY A 436 -28.60 -32.11 -1.39
C GLY A 436 -28.66 -33.57 -0.95
N ILE A 437 -29.66 -33.97 -0.16
CA ILE A 437 -29.88 -35.37 0.22
C ILE A 437 -30.76 -36.05 -0.84
N PRO A 438 -30.32 -37.16 -1.47
CA PRO A 438 -31.15 -37.91 -2.40
C PRO A 438 -32.51 -38.30 -1.80
N ALA A 439 -33.54 -38.37 -2.66
CA ALA A 439 -34.84 -38.85 -2.21
C ALA A 439 -34.74 -40.30 -1.70
N ASN A 440 -35.43 -40.59 -0.60
CA ASN A 440 -35.45 -41.89 0.07
C ASN A 440 -34.13 -42.32 0.74
N THR A 441 -33.27 -41.36 1.13
CA THR A 441 -32.14 -41.68 2.00
C THR A 441 -32.63 -42.14 3.38
N THR A 442 -32.13 -43.28 3.84
CA THR A 442 -32.45 -43.87 5.15
C THR A 442 -31.19 -44.10 5.97
N VAL A 443 -31.28 -43.93 7.28
CA VAL A 443 -30.22 -44.33 8.22
C VAL A 443 -30.06 -45.85 8.18
N THR A 444 -28.90 -46.36 7.76
CA THR A 444 -28.62 -47.80 7.69
C THR A 444 -27.90 -48.35 8.92
N GLU A 445 -27.19 -47.49 9.64
CA GLU A 445 -26.43 -47.82 10.85
C GLU A 445 -26.36 -46.58 11.75
N VAL A 446 -26.35 -46.79 13.06
CA VAL A 446 -26.07 -45.75 14.07
C VAL A 446 -24.92 -46.31 14.90
N ASP A 447 -23.71 -45.81 14.67
CA ASP A 447 -22.53 -46.26 15.40
C ASP A 447 -22.49 -45.54 16.76
N GLY A 448 -22.74 -46.29 17.83
CA GLY A 448 -22.75 -45.78 19.20
C GLY A 448 -21.37 -45.88 19.79
N THR A 449 -20.61 -44.78 19.77
CA THR A 449 -19.41 -44.63 20.61
C THR A 449 -19.71 -43.85 21.87
#